data_AF-A0A0F9KX86-F1
#
_entry.id   AF-A0A0F9KX86-F1
#
_cell.length_a   1.000
_cell.length_b   1.000
_cell.length_c   1.000
_cell.angle_alpha   90.00
_cell.angle_beta   90.00
_cell.angle_gamma   90.00
#
_symmetry.space_group_name_H-M   'P 1'
#
loop_
_entity.id
_entity.type
_entity.pdbx_description
1 polymer ?
#
loop_
_entity_poly.entity_id
_entity_poly.type
_entity_poly.pdbx_seq_one_letter_code
_entity_poly.pdbx_strand_id
1 'polypeptide(L)'
;NNSSNPSFWFEGDANITGAKSKTTILGWNDIVWQTWDVFTSLFMSEYYSFEDLLILLNIMDNLGYNETTINANYTESYSLSYGIRAVWNFTDGAFLEDPSYSEGILVFKDPLDFKTMLDDYDTIAAEINKKLFFPFTYLTFPNITADEFLWQLALNGFAVASPQSAYLTDLIEELGCENVTSNGNTLIFERYGETTYTVEIVYGAEGTMSSVSVKAADETVIFQIISSNSEWMFFVIITVVLICIAGITVVLILRKRKINKLRKN
;
A
#
# COMPACT_ATOMS: atom_id res chain seq x y z
N ASN A 1 -3.37 -10.02 -13.16
CA ASN A 1 -4.37 -11.02 -12.72
C ASN A 1 -5.74 -10.34 -12.73
N ASN A 2 -6.55 -10.52 -13.79
CA ASN A 2 -7.80 -9.75 -14.00
C ASN A 2 -8.98 -10.36 -13.23
N SER A 3 -8.92 -10.37 -11.90
CA SER A 3 -10.06 -10.77 -11.08
C SER A 3 -10.89 -9.55 -10.70
N SER A 4 -12.20 -9.60 -10.91
CA SER A 4 -13.18 -8.59 -10.46
C SER A 4 -13.72 -8.86 -9.07
N ASN A 5 -13.24 -9.92 -8.39
CA ASN A 5 -13.70 -10.28 -7.07
C ASN A 5 -12.87 -9.53 -6.00
N PRO A 6 -13.51 -8.75 -5.11
CA PRO A 6 -12.83 -7.99 -4.05
C PRO A 6 -11.90 -8.81 -3.17
N SER A 7 -12.15 -10.11 -3.00
CA SER A 7 -11.28 -10.99 -2.21
C SER A 7 -9.89 -11.19 -2.84
N PHE A 8 -9.69 -10.84 -4.11
CA PHE A 8 -8.38 -10.84 -4.75
C PHE A 8 -7.62 -9.54 -4.55
N TRP A 9 -8.32 -8.43 -4.26
CA TRP A 9 -7.72 -7.12 -4.07
C TRP A 9 -7.47 -6.82 -2.59
N PHE A 10 -8.37 -7.29 -1.71
CA PHE A 10 -8.37 -6.94 -0.30
C PHE A 10 -8.20 -8.15 0.63
N GLU A 11 -8.17 -9.36 0.05
CA GLU A 11 -8.03 -10.65 0.74
C GLU A 11 -9.12 -10.96 1.77
N GLY A 12 -9.09 -12.20 2.29
CA GLY A 12 -10.03 -12.66 3.31
C GLY A 12 -11.50 -12.58 2.89
N ASP A 13 -12.35 -12.21 3.85
CA ASP A 13 -13.80 -12.14 3.71
C ASP A 13 -14.27 -10.79 3.13
N ALA A 14 -13.46 -10.11 2.33
CA ALA A 14 -13.77 -8.78 1.80
C ALA A 14 -15.07 -8.75 0.98
N ASN A 15 -15.51 -9.88 0.43
CA ASN A 15 -16.79 -10.02 -0.28
C ASN A 15 -18.02 -10.20 0.65
N ILE A 16 -17.83 -10.33 1.96
CA ILE A 16 -18.91 -10.49 2.94
C ILE A 16 -19.30 -9.12 3.51
N THR A 17 -20.58 -8.76 3.40
CA THR A 17 -21.10 -7.52 3.98
C THR A 17 -20.90 -7.50 5.49
N GLY A 18 -20.24 -6.45 5.99
CA GLY A 18 -19.98 -6.27 7.42
C GLY A 18 -18.67 -6.90 7.92
N ALA A 19 -17.92 -7.59 7.06
CA ALA A 19 -16.56 -8.00 7.36
C ALA A 19 -15.68 -6.78 7.63
N LYS A 20 -14.68 -6.95 8.49
CA LYS A 20 -13.80 -5.87 8.95
C LYS A 20 -12.35 -6.27 8.74
N SER A 21 -11.53 -5.32 8.32
CA SER A 21 -10.08 -5.41 8.34
C SER A 21 -9.52 -4.43 9.38
N LYS A 22 -8.24 -4.60 9.70
CA LYS A 22 -7.50 -3.68 10.54
C LYS A 22 -6.13 -3.46 9.91
N THR A 23 -5.68 -2.21 9.88
CA THR A 23 -4.33 -1.87 9.45
C THR A 23 -3.73 -0.93 10.48
N THR A 24 -2.46 -1.12 10.80
CA THR A 24 -1.70 -0.18 11.64
C THR A 24 -0.35 0.06 11.02
N ILE A 25 0.12 1.31 11.09
CA ILE A 25 1.48 1.65 10.70
C ILE A 25 2.39 1.37 11.90
N LEU A 26 3.48 0.65 11.66
CA LEU A 26 4.49 0.30 12.66
C LEU A 26 5.58 1.36 12.75
N GLY A 27 5.89 2.03 11.65
CA GLY A 27 6.88 3.10 11.59
C GLY A 27 7.13 3.58 10.17
N TRP A 28 7.88 4.68 10.09
CA TRP A 28 8.31 5.32 8.84
C TRP A 28 9.81 5.57 8.87
N ASN A 29 10.43 5.52 7.70
CA ASN A 29 11.79 5.98 7.47
C ASN A 29 11.87 6.66 6.11
N ASP A 30 12.68 7.70 6.01
CA ASP A 30 13.01 8.30 4.72
C ASP A 30 14.18 7.51 4.11
N ILE A 31 14.00 7.08 2.87
CA ILE A 31 14.99 6.31 2.12
C ILE A 31 15.15 6.88 0.71
N VAL A 32 16.25 6.50 0.08
CA VAL A 32 16.51 6.77 -1.33
C VAL A 32 16.63 5.44 -2.05
N TRP A 33 15.87 5.29 -3.13
CA TRP A 33 15.93 4.14 -4.01
C TRP A 33 16.62 4.50 -5.31
N GLN A 34 17.32 3.54 -5.91
CA GLN A 34 17.81 3.63 -7.27
C GLN A 34 16.87 2.86 -8.22
N THR A 35 17.08 2.97 -9.53
CA THR A 35 16.25 2.28 -10.53
C THR A 35 16.16 0.78 -10.31
N TRP A 36 17.24 0.11 -9.85
CA TRP A 36 17.19 -1.31 -9.51
C TRP A 36 16.21 -1.64 -8.37
N ASP A 37 16.16 -0.81 -7.32
CA ASP A 37 15.27 -1.02 -6.17
C ASP A 37 13.81 -0.93 -6.60
N VAL A 38 13.48 0.11 -7.38
CA VAL A 38 12.16 0.30 -8.00
C VAL A 38 11.81 -0.89 -8.89
N PHE A 39 12.71 -1.26 -9.80
CA PHE A 39 12.48 -2.33 -10.77
C PHE A 39 12.12 -3.65 -10.08
N THR A 40 12.90 -4.03 -9.07
CA THR A 40 12.73 -5.29 -8.36
C THR A 40 11.58 -5.27 -7.34
N SER A 41 11.35 -4.14 -6.67
CA SER A 41 10.41 -4.03 -5.55
C SER A 41 9.00 -3.55 -5.93
N LEU A 42 8.84 -2.90 -7.08
CA LEU A 42 7.52 -2.48 -7.58
C LEU A 42 7.09 -3.32 -8.77
N PHE A 43 7.92 -3.39 -9.80
CA PHE A 43 7.50 -4.01 -11.06
C PHE A 43 7.64 -5.53 -11.01
N MET A 44 8.82 -6.05 -10.68
CA MET A 44 9.02 -7.49 -10.75
C MET A 44 8.14 -8.24 -9.72
N SER A 45 8.06 -7.74 -8.49
CA SER A 45 7.24 -8.35 -7.43
C SER A 45 5.74 -8.38 -7.75
N GLU A 46 5.25 -7.47 -8.60
CA GLU A 46 3.86 -7.43 -9.03
C GLU A 46 3.52 -8.56 -10.01
N TYR A 47 4.44 -8.88 -10.93
CA TYR A 47 4.15 -9.80 -12.04
C TYR A 47 4.68 -11.21 -11.85
N TYR A 48 5.61 -11.43 -10.92
CA TYR A 48 6.31 -12.69 -10.79
C TYR A 48 6.21 -13.27 -9.39
N SER A 49 6.03 -14.58 -9.33
CA SER A 49 6.17 -15.32 -8.08
C SER A 49 7.60 -15.21 -7.55
N PHE A 50 7.80 -15.42 -6.25
CA PHE A 50 9.14 -15.41 -5.68
C PHE A 50 10.11 -16.40 -6.36
N GLU A 51 9.62 -17.56 -6.81
CA GLU A 51 10.44 -18.53 -7.54
C GLU A 51 10.84 -18.01 -8.93
N ASP A 52 9.89 -17.40 -9.65
CA ASP A 52 10.15 -16.79 -10.96
C ASP A 52 11.11 -15.60 -10.85
N LEU A 53 10.99 -14.79 -9.79
CA LEU A 53 11.91 -13.69 -9.49
C LEU A 53 13.35 -14.17 -9.38
N LEU A 54 13.60 -15.23 -8.61
CA LEU A 54 14.96 -15.76 -8.45
C LEU A 54 15.57 -16.24 -9.77
N ILE A 55 14.75 -16.88 -10.61
CA ILE A 55 15.16 -17.32 -11.95
C ILE A 55 15.45 -16.11 -12.85
N LEU A 56 14.54 -15.13 -12.86
CA LEU A 56 14.67 -13.91 -13.66
C LEU A 56 15.90 -13.09 -13.29
N LEU A 57 16.16 -12.88 -12.01
CA LEU A 57 17.34 -12.15 -11.55
C LEU A 57 18.64 -12.81 -12.03
N ASN A 58 18.69 -14.15 -12.00
CA ASN A 58 19.83 -14.90 -12.53
C ASN A 58 19.98 -14.74 -14.05
N ILE A 59 18.88 -14.81 -14.80
CA ILE A 59 18.88 -14.61 -16.26
C ILE A 59 19.31 -13.18 -16.59
N MET A 60 18.77 -12.19 -15.90
CA MET A 60 19.09 -10.78 -16.09
C MET A 60 20.58 -10.53 -15.86
N ASP A 61 21.15 -11.05 -14.77
CA ASP A 61 22.59 -10.93 -14.50
C ASP A 61 23.44 -11.53 -15.62
N ASN A 62 23.09 -12.74 -16.10
CA ASN A 62 23.76 -13.36 -17.26
C ASN A 62 23.63 -12.57 -18.56
N LEU A 63 22.55 -11.78 -18.71
CA LEU A 63 22.33 -10.87 -19.83
C LEU A 63 22.99 -9.50 -19.65
N GLY A 64 23.66 -9.27 -18.51
CA GLY A 64 24.33 -8.02 -18.14
C GLY A 64 23.44 -6.98 -17.45
N TYR A 65 22.21 -7.32 -17.08
CA TYR A 65 21.24 -6.46 -16.40
C TYR A 65 21.19 -6.76 -14.89
N ASN A 66 22.31 -6.54 -14.20
CA ASN A 66 22.33 -6.56 -12.74
C ASN A 66 22.21 -5.14 -12.17
N GLU A 67 22.11 -5.07 -10.83
CA GLU A 67 22.04 -3.83 -10.06
C GLU A 67 23.09 -2.81 -10.48
N THR A 68 24.35 -3.22 -10.60
CA THR A 68 25.45 -2.31 -10.94
C THR A 68 25.27 -1.72 -12.34
N THR A 69 24.94 -2.55 -13.35
CA THR A 69 24.75 -2.08 -14.72
C THR A 69 23.52 -1.19 -14.84
N ILE A 70 22.40 -1.57 -14.22
CA ILE A 70 21.16 -0.79 -14.28
C ILE A 70 21.36 0.56 -13.60
N ASN A 71 21.86 0.61 -12.37
CA ASN A 71 22.05 1.88 -11.66
C ASN A 71 23.13 2.77 -12.30
N ALA A 72 24.04 2.21 -13.11
CA ALA A 72 25.01 2.98 -13.89
C ALA A 72 24.41 3.61 -15.16
N ASN A 73 23.43 2.95 -15.78
CA ASN A 73 22.79 3.41 -17.02
C ASN A 73 21.53 4.26 -16.76
N TYR A 74 20.88 4.05 -15.62
CA TYR A 74 19.69 4.75 -15.14
C TYR A 74 20.03 5.36 -13.79
N THR A 75 20.53 6.60 -13.83
CA THR A 75 21.20 7.24 -12.67
C THR A 75 20.26 7.96 -11.73
N GLU A 76 18.96 7.89 -11.98
CA GLU A 76 17.95 8.57 -11.19
C GLU A 76 17.86 7.97 -9.79
N SER A 77 17.58 8.85 -8.82
CA SER A 77 17.46 8.49 -7.42
C SER A 77 16.14 9.01 -6.88
N TYR A 78 15.36 8.10 -6.34
CA TYR A 78 13.99 8.35 -5.95
C TYR A 78 13.92 8.53 -4.44
N SER A 79 13.52 9.72 -4.00
CA SER A 79 13.37 10.01 -2.58
C SER A 79 11.96 9.64 -2.14
N LEU A 80 11.85 8.75 -1.16
CA LEU A 80 10.55 8.29 -0.66
C LEU A 80 10.52 8.15 0.86
N SER A 81 9.32 8.21 1.41
CA SER A 81 9.04 7.76 2.76
C SER A 81 8.57 6.31 2.68
N TYR A 82 9.33 5.42 3.31
CA TYR A 82 9.05 4.00 3.41
C TYR A 82 8.47 3.70 4.79
N GLY A 83 7.23 3.22 4.81
CA GLY A 83 6.55 2.77 6.00
C GLY A 83 6.46 1.25 6.05
N ILE A 84 6.27 0.72 7.25
CA ILE A 84 5.86 -0.67 7.44
C ILE A 84 4.46 -0.66 8.03
N ARG A 85 3.52 -1.37 7.40
CA ARG A 85 2.17 -1.58 7.94
C ARG A 85 1.95 -3.04 8.28
N ALA A 86 1.26 -3.28 9.39
CA ALA A 86 0.72 -4.58 9.76
C ALA A 86 -0.76 -4.62 9.37
N VAL A 87 -1.16 -5.68 8.67
CA VAL A 87 -2.50 -5.85 8.09
C VAL A 87 -3.15 -7.10 8.66
N TRP A 88 -4.40 -6.95 9.09
CA TRP A 88 -5.32 -8.04 9.37
C TRP A 88 -6.33 -8.06 8.24
N ASN A 89 -6.39 -9.20 7.55
CA ASN A 89 -7.33 -9.41 6.45
C ASN A 89 -8.78 -9.22 6.89
N PHE A 90 -9.65 -8.95 5.92
CA PHE A 90 -11.08 -8.89 6.18
C PHE A 90 -11.56 -10.20 6.81
N THR A 91 -12.30 -10.08 7.90
CA THR A 91 -12.94 -11.21 8.56
C THR A 91 -14.31 -10.83 9.10
N ASP A 92 -15.26 -11.75 9.08
CA ASP A 92 -16.54 -11.64 9.78
C ASP A 92 -16.47 -12.07 11.27
N GLY A 93 -15.32 -12.62 11.68
CA GLY A 93 -15.03 -13.10 13.02
C GLY A 93 -14.25 -12.12 13.90
N ALA A 94 -13.61 -12.66 14.93
CA ALA A 94 -12.70 -11.90 15.78
C ALA A 94 -11.32 -11.81 15.12
N PHE A 95 -10.67 -10.65 15.23
CA PHE A 95 -9.28 -10.51 14.82
C PHE A 95 -8.38 -11.43 15.65
N LEU A 96 -7.43 -12.08 14.97
CA LEU A 96 -6.31 -12.74 15.63
C LEU A 96 -5.42 -11.71 16.32
N GLU A 97 -4.64 -12.18 17.30
CA GLU A 97 -3.69 -11.33 18.03
C GLU A 97 -2.62 -10.78 17.08
N ASP A 98 -2.04 -11.67 16.27
CA ASP A 98 -1.02 -11.34 15.29
C ASP A 98 -1.62 -10.88 13.96
N PRO A 99 -0.96 -9.98 13.22
CA PRO A 99 -1.39 -9.57 11.89
C PRO A 99 -1.31 -10.74 10.90
N SER A 100 -2.15 -10.69 9.88
CA SER A 100 -2.11 -11.63 8.76
C SER A 100 -0.78 -11.55 8.02
N TYR A 101 -0.28 -10.33 7.82
CA TYR A 101 1.04 -10.07 7.28
C TYR A 101 1.51 -8.66 7.62
N SER A 102 2.77 -8.37 7.31
CA SER A 102 3.32 -7.02 7.32
C SER A 102 3.95 -6.72 5.97
N GLU A 103 3.79 -5.50 5.50
CA GLU A 103 4.26 -5.09 4.19
C GLU A 103 4.75 -3.64 4.19
N GLY A 104 5.52 -3.31 3.16
CA GLY A 104 5.99 -1.96 2.91
C GLY A 104 4.88 -1.08 2.35
N ILE A 105 4.87 0.19 2.75
CA ILE A 105 4.06 1.24 2.13
C ILE A 105 5.00 2.35 1.66
N LEU A 106 4.79 2.82 0.45
CA LEU A 106 5.72 3.73 -0.23
C LEU A 106 4.99 5.03 -0.54
N VAL A 107 5.65 6.14 -0.23
CA VAL A 107 5.22 7.48 -0.64
C VAL A 107 6.42 8.17 -1.28
N PHE A 108 6.45 8.20 -2.61
CA PHE A 108 7.44 8.98 -3.33
C PHE A 108 7.19 10.48 -3.09
N LYS A 109 8.25 11.26 -3.01
CA LYS A 109 8.14 12.68 -2.67
C LYS A 109 7.76 13.52 -3.89
N ASP A 110 8.22 13.13 -5.07
CA ASP A 110 7.96 13.84 -6.33
C ASP A 110 7.07 12.98 -7.25
N PRO A 111 5.88 13.44 -7.65
CA PRO A 111 5.03 12.73 -8.61
C PRO A 111 5.69 12.44 -9.96
N LEU A 112 6.65 13.27 -10.41
CA LEU A 112 7.40 13.04 -11.66
C LEU A 112 8.23 11.74 -11.60
N ASP A 113 8.65 11.33 -10.40
CA ASP A 113 9.43 10.10 -10.19
C ASP A 113 8.68 8.88 -10.74
N PHE A 114 7.34 8.84 -10.64
CA PHE A 114 6.54 7.72 -11.17
C PHE A 114 6.64 7.60 -12.69
N LYS A 115 6.69 8.73 -13.41
CA LYS A 115 6.82 8.73 -14.87
C LYS A 115 8.19 8.22 -15.28
N THR A 116 9.23 8.74 -14.64
CA THR A 116 10.62 8.32 -14.87
C THR A 116 10.79 6.81 -14.63
N MET A 117 10.27 6.29 -13.52
CA MET A 117 10.32 4.86 -13.21
C MET A 117 9.63 3.99 -14.26
N LEU A 118 8.45 4.42 -14.72
CA LEU A 118 7.69 3.67 -15.73
C LEU A 118 8.42 3.66 -17.08
N ASP A 119 8.98 4.79 -17.50
CA ASP A 119 9.76 4.89 -18.74
C ASP A 119 11.04 4.05 -18.70
N ASP A 120 11.75 4.09 -17.56
CA ASP A 120 12.92 3.26 -17.31
C ASP A 120 12.55 1.78 -17.35
N TYR A 121 11.46 1.39 -16.67
CA TYR A 121 10.94 0.03 -16.68
C TYR A 121 10.63 -0.45 -18.10
N ASP A 122 9.84 0.30 -18.87
CA ASP A 122 9.42 -0.10 -20.23
C ASP A 122 10.64 -0.24 -21.15
N THR A 123 11.64 0.64 -20.99
CA THR A 123 12.89 0.56 -21.73
C THR A 123 13.67 -0.72 -21.37
N ILE A 124 13.90 -0.97 -20.09
CA ILE A 124 14.63 -2.15 -19.58
C ILE A 124 13.91 -3.43 -20.00
N ALA A 125 12.59 -3.50 -19.77
CA ALA A 125 11.72 -4.61 -20.14
C ALA A 125 11.81 -4.91 -21.64
N ALA A 126 11.71 -3.90 -22.50
CA ALA A 126 11.81 -4.06 -23.94
C ALA A 126 13.19 -4.59 -24.39
N GLU A 127 14.27 -4.19 -23.73
CA GLU A 127 15.61 -4.69 -24.04
C GLU A 127 15.82 -6.14 -23.61
N ILE A 128 15.40 -6.49 -22.39
CA ILE A 128 15.52 -7.85 -21.87
C ILE A 128 14.64 -8.80 -22.69
N ASN A 129 13.39 -8.42 -22.98
CA ASN A 129 12.46 -9.24 -23.77
C ASN A 129 13.00 -9.60 -25.15
N LYS A 130 13.79 -8.72 -25.80
CA LYS A 130 14.46 -9.01 -27.08
C LYS A 130 15.57 -10.06 -26.96
N LYS A 131 16.16 -10.19 -25.77
CA LYS A 131 17.26 -11.11 -25.47
C LYS A 131 16.78 -12.42 -24.85
N LEU A 132 15.54 -12.49 -24.35
CA LEU A 132 14.94 -13.73 -23.85
C LEU A 132 14.72 -14.73 -24.99
N PHE A 133 15.14 -15.97 -24.79
CA PHE A 133 14.98 -17.08 -25.73
C PHE A 133 14.47 -18.33 -25.02
N PHE A 134 14.05 -19.34 -25.79
CA PHE A 134 13.54 -20.60 -25.26
C PHE A 134 14.59 -21.29 -24.35
N PRO A 135 14.26 -21.73 -23.12
CA PRO A 135 12.91 -22.00 -22.60
C PRO A 135 12.22 -20.84 -21.84
N PHE A 136 12.82 -19.66 -21.75
CA PHE A 136 12.36 -18.58 -20.85
C PHE A 136 11.34 -17.61 -21.46
N THR A 137 10.73 -17.96 -22.59
CA THR A 137 9.75 -17.10 -23.28
C THR A 137 8.47 -16.87 -22.50
N TYR A 138 8.23 -17.61 -21.41
CA TYR A 138 7.10 -17.39 -20.51
C TYR A 138 7.40 -16.34 -19.41
N LEU A 139 8.65 -15.92 -19.26
CA LEU A 139 9.11 -14.94 -18.27
C LEU A 139 9.30 -13.55 -18.88
N THR A 140 8.52 -13.19 -19.90
CA THR A 140 8.61 -11.87 -20.53
C THR A 140 8.03 -10.78 -19.62
N PHE A 141 8.69 -9.64 -19.58
CA PHE A 141 8.22 -8.45 -18.88
C PHE A 141 7.01 -7.85 -19.61
N PRO A 142 5.89 -7.59 -18.92
CA PRO A 142 4.74 -6.93 -19.55
C PRO A 142 5.07 -5.48 -19.93
N ASN A 143 4.35 -4.95 -20.92
CA ASN A 143 4.34 -3.52 -21.19
C ASN A 143 3.18 -2.90 -20.40
N ILE A 144 3.43 -1.84 -19.64
CA ILE A 144 2.47 -1.32 -18.67
C ILE A 144 2.06 0.10 -19.09
N THR A 145 0.75 0.37 -19.15
CA THR A 145 0.27 1.74 -19.42
C THR A 145 0.27 2.56 -18.13
N ALA A 146 0.30 3.90 -18.25
CA ALA A 146 0.21 4.80 -17.10
C ALA A 146 -1.02 4.49 -16.21
N ASP A 147 -2.19 4.29 -16.82
CA ASP A 147 -3.42 3.92 -16.09
C ASP A 147 -3.29 2.59 -15.34
N GLU A 148 -2.66 1.58 -15.97
CA GLU A 148 -2.49 0.27 -15.35
C GLU A 148 -1.44 0.31 -14.23
N PHE A 149 -0.37 1.07 -14.41
CA PHE A 149 0.65 1.27 -13.38
C PHE A 149 0.04 1.90 -12.13
N LEU A 150 -0.69 3.02 -12.29
CA LEU A 150 -1.34 3.69 -11.17
C LEU A 150 -2.44 2.83 -10.54
N TRP A 151 -3.14 2.04 -11.33
CA TRP A 151 -4.12 1.07 -10.83
C TRP A 151 -3.48 0.01 -9.93
N GLN A 152 -2.37 -0.59 -10.35
CA GLN A 152 -1.68 -1.60 -9.53
C GLN A 152 -1.12 -1.00 -8.23
N LEU A 153 -0.54 0.20 -8.30
CA LEU A 153 -0.14 0.92 -7.10
C LEU A 153 -1.33 1.11 -6.14
N ALA A 154 -2.46 1.59 -6.66
CA ALA A 154 -3.66 1.84 -5.86
C ALA A 154 -4.18 0.57 -5.16
N LEU A 155 -4.18 -0.57 -5.85
CA LEU A 155 -4.56 -1.86 -5.26
C LEU A 155 -3.58 -2.35 -4.20
N ASN A 156 -2.28 -2.10 -4.38
CA ASN A 156 -1.24 -2.42 -3.40
C ASN A 156 -1.16 -1.41 -2.24
N GLY A 157 -2.24 -0.63 -2.05
CA GLY A 157 -2.38 0.30 -0.95
C GLY A 157 -1.44 1.49 -1.05
N PHE A 158 -1.34 2.06 -2.25
CA PHE A 158 -0.75 3.36 -2.53
C PHE A 158 -1.07 4.38 -1.45
N ALA A 159 -0.06 5.14 -1.02
CA ALA A 159 -0.23 6.26 -0.12
C ALA A 159 0.22 7.56 -0.79
N VAL A 160 -0.40 8.66 -0.38
CA VAL A 160 -0.36 9.94 -1.07
C VAL A 160 0.22 11.00 -0.13
N ALA A 161 1.20 11.77 -0.59
CA ALA A 161 1.77 12.84 0.22
C ALA A 161 0.78 14.00 0.39
N SER A 162 0.96 14.76 1.48
CA SER A 162 0.21 16.00 1.70
C SER A 162 0.84 17.16 0.92
N PRO A 163 0.06 18.07 0.31
CA PRO A 163 -1.41 18.08 0.24
C PRO A 163 -1.94 17.12 -0.84
N GLN A 164 -2.85 16.22 -0.44
CA GLN A 164 -3.28 15.07 -1.27
C GLN A 164 -3.87 15.50 -2.61
N SER A 165 -4.62 16.61 -2.63
CA SER A 165 -5.24 17.09 -3.86
C SER A 165 -4.24 17.53 -4.90
N ALA A 166 -3.19 18.27 -4.51
CA ALA A 166 -2.17 18.70 -5.46
C ALA A 166 -1.37 17.48 -5.93
N TYR A 167 -0.94 16.64 -4.98
CA TYR A 167 -0.14 15.46 -5.28
C TYR A 167 -0.83 14.50 -6.27
N LEU A 168 -2.13 14.22 -6.08
CA LEU A 168 -2.87 13.34 -6.99
C LEU A 168 -3.06 13.97 -8.38
N THR A 169 -3.31 15.28 -8.47
CA THR A 169 -3.40 15.98 -9.75
C THR A 169 -2.07 15.93 -10.48
N ASP A 170 -0.98 16.31 -9.82
CA ASP A 170 0.36 16.31 -10.40
C ASP A 170 0.75 14.89 -10.86
N LEU A 171 0.48 13.86 -10.06
CA LEU A 171 0.75 12.47 -10.42
C LEU A 171 0.05 12.02 -11.70
N ILE A 172 -1.24 12.32 -11.83
CA ILE A 172 -2.04 11.93 -13.00
C ILE A 172 -1.54 12.67 -14.25
N GLU A 173 -1.24 13.95 -14.11
CA GLU A 173 -0.74 14.79 -15.21
C GLU A 173 0.65 14.34 -15.68
N GLU A 174 1.59 14.10 -14.76
CA GLU A 174 2.96 13.66 -15.08
C GLU A 174 2.97 12.24 -15.68
N LEU A 175 2.15 11.33 -15.14
CA LEU A 175 2.01 10.00 -15.73
C LEU A 175 1.32 10.03 -17.10
N GLY A 176 0.48 11.04 -17.35
CA GLY A 176 -0.32 11.15 -18.56
C GLY A 176 -1.43 10.10 -18.62
N CYS A 177 -2.11 9.82 -17.49
CA CYS A 177 -3.21 8.86 -17.47
C CYS A 177 -4.41 9.35 -18.31
N GLU A 178 -5.07 8.44 -19.02
CA GLU A 178 -6.22 8.76 -19.89
C GLU A 178 -7.57 8.46 -19.23
N ASN A 179 -7.62 7.44 -18.37
CA ASN A 179 -8.82 6.89 -17.74
C ASN A 179 -8.81 7.05 -16.21
N VAL A 180 -7.92 7.90 -15.71
CA VAL A 180 -7.82 8.24 -14.29
C VAL A 180 -7.95 9.74 -14.11
N THR A 181 -8.76 10.16 -13.14
CA THR A 181 -8.93 11.56 -12.77
C THR A 181 -8.84 11.72 -11.25
N SER A 182 -8.60 12.94 -10.78
CA SER A 182 -8.67 13.27 -9.35
C SER A 182 -9.69 14.36 -9.08
N ASN A 183 -10.34 14.27 -7.92
CA ASN A 183 -11.19 15.31 -7.39
C ASN A 183 -10.92 15.49 -5.89
N GLY A 184 -10.19 16.55 -5.54
CA GLY A 184 -9.71 16.75 -4.18
C GLY A 184 -8.80 15.60 -3.76
N ASN A 185 -9.09 14.97 -2.63
CA ASN A 185 -8.36 13.80 -2.11
C ASN A 185 -8.87 12.45 -2.67
N THR A 186 -9.62 12.46 -3.78
CA THR A 186 -10.20 11.26 -4.37
C THR A 186 -9.55 10.96 -5.72
N LEU A 187 -9.11 9.72 -5.90
CA LEU A 187 -8.63 9.17 -7.17
C LEU A 187 -9.77 8.35 -7.79
N ILE A 188 -10.07 8.60 -9.07
CA ILE A 188 -11.22 8.05 -9.78
C ILE A 188 -10.72 7.32 -11.03
N PHE A 189 -10.96 6.01 -11.10
CA PHE A 189 -10.62 5.17 -12.23
C PHE A 189 -11.86 4.80 -13.03
N GLU A 190 -11.81 4.98 -14.35
CA GLU A 190 -12.77 4.40 -15.28
C GLU A 190 -12.22 3.06 -15.80
N ARG A 191 -12.93 1.98 -15.54
CA ARG A 191 -12.49 0.62 -15.87
C ARG A 191 -13.56 -0.14 -16.63
N TYR A 192 -13.11 -1.17 -17.35
CA TYR A 192 -13.97 -2.02 -18.16
C TYR A 192 -13.80 -3.49 -17.75
N GLY A 193 -14.92 -4.15 -17.44
CA GLY A 193 -15.01 -5.59 -17.15
C GLY A 193 -16.03 -6.24 -18.08
N GLU A 194 -17.07 -6.87 -17.52
CA GLU A 194 -18.26 -7.23 -18.31
C GLU A 194 -19.03 -5.98 -18.75
N THR A 195 -19.02 -4.94 -17.92
CA THR A 195 -19.54 -3.60 -18.17
C THR A 195 -18.54 -2.55 -17.71
N THR A 196 -18.74 -1.29 -18.10
CA THR A 196 -18.00 -0.15 -17.55
C THR A 196 -18.36 0.03 -16.08
N TYR A 197 -17.36 0.31 -15.25
CA TYR A 197 -17.51 0.64 -13.84
C TYR A 197 -16.48 1.67 -13.41
N THR A 198 -16.82 2.44 -12.40
CA THR A 198 -15.97 3.49 -11.83
C THR A 198 -15.49 3.07 -10.45
N VAL A 199 -14.21 3.27 -10.17
CA VAL A 199 -13.63 3.02 -8.83
C VAL A 199 -13.17 4.34 -8.23
N GLU A 200 -13.73 4.70 -7.08
CA GLU A 200 -13.37 5.90 -6.33
C GLU A 200 -12.60 5.51 -5.08
N ILE A 201 -11.38 6.02 -4.96
CA ILE A 201 -10.49 5.80 -3.81
C ILE A 201 -10.28 7.14 -3.13
N VAL A 202 -10.79 7.29 -1.91
CA VAL A 202 -10.65 8.51 -1.11
C VAL A 202 -9.50 8.34 -0.14
N TYR A 203 -8.59 9.31 -0.10
CA TYR A 203 -7.45 9.33 0.82
C TYR A 203 -7.75 10.17 2.06
N GLY A 204 -7.42 9.64 3.24
CA GLY A 204 -7.59 10.34 4.51
C GLY A 204 -6.53 11.43 4.73
N ALA A 205 -6.62 12.12 5.87
CA ALA A 205 -5.69 13.18 6.24
C ALA A 205 -4.22 12.72 6.31
N GLU A 206 -4.00 11.47 6.71
CA GLU A 206 -2.69 10.81 6.78
C GLU A 206 -2.19 10.27 5.43
N GLY A 207 -2.92 10.53 4.33
CA GLY A 207 -2.51 10.08 2.98
C GLY A 207 -2.74 8.61 2.68
N THR A 208 -3.28 7.84 3.62
CA THR A 208 -3.69 6.44 3.40
C THR A 208 -5.12 6.34 2.89
N MET A 209 -5.43 5.25 2.20
CA MET A 209 -6.78 4.94 1.73
C MET A 209 -7.79 4.96 2.89
N SER A 210 -8.80 5.83 2.78
CA SER A 210 -9.88 6.00 3.74
C SER A 210 -11.15 5.28 3.29
N SER A 211 -11.44 5.24 2.00
CA SER A 211 -12.56 4.46 1.47
C SER A 211 -12.34 4.09 0.01
N VAL A 212 -12.93 2.98 -0.40
CA VAL A 212 -13.03 2.55 -1.80
C VAL A 212 -14.49 2.33 -2.11
N SER A 213 -14.97 2.85 -3.23
CA SER A 213 -16.31 2.59 -3.74
C SER A 213 -16.22 2.15 -5.20
N VAL A 214 -16.86 1.05 -5.54
CA VAL A 214 -17.02 0.59 -6.92
C VAL A 214 -18.45 0.84 -7.34
N LYS A 215 -18.63 1.56 -8.44
CA LYS A 215 -19.93 1.94 -9.00
C LYS A 215 -20.12 1.32 -10.37
N ALA A 216 -21.31 0.78 -10.63
CA ALA A 216 -21.70 0.36 -11.97
C ALA A 216 -21.93 1.60 -12.86
N ALA A 217 -22.13 1.37 -14.16
CA ALA A 217 -22.36 2.43 -15.16
C ALA A 217 -23.59 3.33 -14.89
N ASP A 218 -24.53 2.88 -14.05
CA ASP A 218 -25.69 3.65 -13.61
C ASP A 218 -25.46 4.37 -12.26
N GLU A 219 -24.20 4.48 -11.84
CA GLU A 219 -23.73 5.04 -10.57
C GLU A 219 -24.15 4.26 -9.31
N THR A 220 -24.77 3.09 -9.45
CA THR A 220 -25.11 2.26 -8.30
C THR A 220 -23.85 1.69 -7.64
N VAL A 221 -23.71 1.88 -6.32
CA VAL A 221 -22.59 1.32 -5.56
C VAL A 221 -22.78 -0.18 -5.42
N ILE A 222 -21.87 -0.95 -6.02
CA ILE A 222 -21.88 -2.42 -6.00
C ILE A 222 -20.90 -3.00 -4.98
N PHE A 223 -19.90 -2.22 -4.57
CA PHE A 223 -18.95 -2.59 -3.53
C PHE A 223 -18.44 -1.36 -2.80
N GLN A 224 -18.24 -1.46 -1.48
CA GLN A 224 -17.75 -0.34 -0.69
C GLN A 224 -16.95 -0.80 0.52
N ILE A 225 -15.80 -0.17 0.73
CA ILE A 225 -15.00 -0.22 1.96
C ILE A 225 -14.97 1.19 2.53
N ILE A 226 -15.32 1.33 3.81
CA ILE A 226 -15.23 2.59 4.54
C ILE A 226 -14.37 2.36 5.78
N SER A 227 -13.29 3.12 5.91
CA SER A 227 -12.52 3.17 7.14
C SER A 227 -13.28 3.94 8.20
N SER A 228 -13.22 3.43 9.43
CA SER A 228 -13.61 4.20 10.61
C SER A 228 -12.36 4.41 11.44
N ASN A 229 -11.66 5.50 11.17
CA ASN A 229 -10.50 5.85 11.98
C ASN A 229 -11.00 6.31 13.36
N SER A 230 -10.63 5.58 14.40
CA SER A 230 -11.09 5.84 15.75
C SER A 230 -9.91 6.37 16.57
N GLU A 231 -9.51 7.60 16.29
CA GLU A 231 -8.64 8.35 17.21
C GLU A 231 -9.23 8.32 18.63
N TRP A 232 -10.57 8.31 18.74
CA TRP A 232 -11.29 8.19 20.00
C TRP A 232 -10.96 6.89 20.77
N MET A 233 -10.74 5.74 20.11
CA MET A 233 -10.39 4.49 20.78
C MET A 233 -9.03 4.60 21.48
N PHE A 234 -8.06 5.26 20.85
CA PHE A 234 -6.76 5.50 21.46
C PHE A 234 -6.88 6.31 22.76
N PHE A 235 -7.64 7.40 22.72
CA PHE A 235 -7.91 8.22 23.92
C PHE A 235 -8.66 7.44 25.00
N VAL A 236 -9.58 6.55 24.63
CA VAL A 236 -10.28 5.68 25.58
C VAL A 236 -9.32 4.70 26.24
N ILE A 237 -8.43 4.05 25.48
CA ILE A 237 -7.41 3.14 26.03
C ILE A 237 -6.51 3.89 27.03
N ILE A 238 -6.00 5.06 26.65
CA ILE A 238 -5.19 5.90 27.55
C ILE A 238 -5.96 6.23 28.84
N THR A 239 -7.22 6.64 28.71
CA THR A 239 -8.05 7.01 29.86
C THR A 239 -8.25 5.82 30.81
N VAL A 240 -8.53 4.63 30.27
CA VAL A 240 -8.67 3.40 31.06
C VAL A 240 -7.37 3.07 31.79
N VAL A 241 -6.22 3.15 31.10
CA VAL A 241 -4.90 2.91 31.70
C VAL A 241 -4.63 3.90 32.84
N LEU A 242 -4.90 5.18 32.64
CA LEU A 242 -4.72 6.22 33.66
C LEU A 242 -5.61 5.99 34.88
N ILE A 243 -6.87 5.59 34.69
CA ILE A 243 -7.79 5.24 35.78
C ILE A 243 -7.27 4.05 36.58
N CYS A 244 -6.78 3.01 35.90
CA CYS A 244 -6.18 1.84 36.54
C CYS A 244 -4.95 2.21 37.39
N ILE A 245 -4.04 3.03 36.85
CA ILE A 245 -2.85 3.50 37.58
C ILE A 245 -3.26 4.32 38.82
N ALA A 246 -4.22 5.23 38.68
CA ALA A 246 -4.74 6.03 39.79
C ALA A 246 -5.37 5.14 40.87
N GLY A 247 -6.18 4.15 40.48
CA GLY A 247 -6.79 3.18 41.38
C GLY A 247 -5.76 2.38 42.18
N ILE A 248 -4.74 1.84 41.50
CA ILE A 248 -3.62 1.12 42.15
C ILE A 248 -2.89 2.03 43.14
N THR A 249 -2.59 3.27 42.74
CA THR A 249 -1.89 4.25 43.57
C THR A 249 -2.67 4.57 44.84
N VAL A 250 -3.98 4.80 44.73
CA VAL A 250 -4.86 5.05 45.88
C VAL A 250 -4.88 3.85 46.83
N VAL A 251 -5.02 2.63 46.31
CA VAL A 251 -4.99 1.39 47.11
C VAL A 251 -3.65 1.24 47.86
N LEU A 252 -2.53 1.50 47.20
CA LEU A 252 -1.20 1.46 47.83
C LEU A 252 -1.05 2.50 48.94
N ILE A 253 -1.51 3.74 48.72
CA ILE A 253 -1.49 4.80 49.75
C ILE A 253 -2.36 4.42 50.94
N LEU A 254 -3.57 3.92 50.71
CA LEU A 254 -4.50 3.49 51.77
C LEU A 254 -3.92 2.31 52.58
N ARG A 255 -3.33 1.30 51.90
CA ARG A 255 -2.63 0.20 52.58
C ARG A 255 -1.47 0.70 53.43
N LYS A 256 -0.63 1.59 52.89
CA LYS A 256 0.51 2.16 53.62
C LYS A 256 0.07 2.96 54.84
N ARG A 257 -0.99 3.77 54.72
CA ARG A 257 -1.60 4.50 55.85
C ARG A 257 -2.13 3.54 56.92
N LYS A 258 -2.82 2.46 56.53
CA LYS A 258 -3.36 1.45 57.46
C LYS A 258 -2.24 0.73 58.23
N ILE A 259 -1.17 0.31 57.56
CA ILE A 259 0.00 -0.33 58.19
C ILE A 259 0.69 0.62 59.16
N ASN A 260 0.92 1.87 58.77
CA ASN A 260 1.54 2.87 59.64
C ASN A 260 0.68 3.20 60.88
N LYS A 261 -0.65 3.10 60.76
CA LYS A 261 -1.57 3.27 61.89
C LYS A 261 -1.51 2.08 62.86
N LEU A 262 -1.40 0.85 62.33
CA LEU A 262 -1.23 -0.37 63.14
C LEU A 262 0.13 -0.44 63.85
N ARG A 263 1.20 0.12 63.27
CA ARG A 263 2.54 0.20 63.89
C ARG A 263 2.67 1.24 65.01
N LYS A 264 1.72 2.17 65.14
CA LYS A 264 1.73 3.24 66.15
C LYS A 264 0.88 2.91 67.39
N ASN A 265 0.15 1.79 67.37
CA ASN A 265 -0.54 1.21 68.52
C ASN A 265 0.28 0.04 69.05
#